data_AF-A0A139WED6-F1
#
_entry.id   AF-A0A139WED6-F1
#
_cell.length_a   1.000
_cell.length_b   1.000
_cell.length_c   1.000
_cell.angle_alpha   90.00
_cell.angle_beta   90.00
_cell.angle_gamma   90.00
#
_symmetry.space_group_name_H-M   'P 1'
#
loop_
_entity.id
_entity.type
_entity.pdbx_description
1 polymer ?
#
loop_
_entity_poly.entity_id
_entity_poly.type
_entity_poly.pdbx_seq_one_letter_code
_entity_poly.pdbx_strand_id
1 'polypeptide(L)'
;MEVAGLLFLMLPCLAYAMGGMTDVSLRITRQNKGDVFTPEDVKSCTPETCVGLSSGTASAPSYSDPCTCQCHPHLPAFREDLRICVDDIHECMLAPFVGGSTSETIPFVFLPLKGQIIHPSKEISFSGVQTPICAVSGAKFLTESGWVDLRNPVDTDVPFRLFRDEGRTFLQWVGEADLRSKMSGRLVLVYLMCRELATNEPLTPTGYTLFSPCVAFRVVGSPTKFLSTNTYILDF
;
A
#
# COMPACT_ATOMS: atom_id res chain seq x y z
N MET A 1 32.99 -28.02 -56.64
CA MET A 1 31.82 -27.25 -57.11
C MET A 1 30.98 -26.97 -55.88
N GLU A 2 30.72 -25.69 -55.66
CA GLU A 2 29.78 -25.05 -54.71
C GLU A 2 29.97 -25.26 -53.20
N VAL A 3 30.53 -24.22 -52.58
CA VAL A 3 30.44 -23.89 -51.15
C VAL A 3 29.25 -22.93 -50.99
N ALA A 4 28.19 -23.35 -50.33
CA ALA A 4 27.05 -22.51 -50.00
C ALA A 4 27.41 -21.58 -48.83
N GLY A 5 27.62 -20.29 -49.12
CA GLY A 5 27.85 -19.26 -48.13
C GLY A 5 26.55 -18.84 -47.44
N LEU A 6 26.45 -19.08 -46.13
CA LEU A 6 25.47 -18.42 -45.27
C LEU A 6 25.90 -16.97 -45.02
N LEU A 7 25.11 -16.02 -45.53
CA LEU A 7 25.25 -14.60 -45.25
C LEU A 7 24.42 -14.26 -43.99
N PHE A 8 25.09 -14.13 -42.83
CA PHE A 8 24.48 -13.59 -41.61
C PHE A 8 24.29 -12.07 -41.77
N LEU A 9 23.05 -11.63 -42.02
CA LEU A 9 22.69 -10.22 -41.95
C LEU A 9 22.55 -9.80 -40.48
N MET A 10 23.61 -9.19 -39.93
CA MET A 10 23.57 -8.49 -38.65
C MET A 10 22.70 -7.23 -38.81
N LEU A 11 21.42 -7.31 -38.41
CA LEU A 11 20.59 -6.12 -38.22
C LEU A 11 21.15 -5.31 -37.03
N PRO A 12 21.42 -4.00 -37.18
CA PRO A 12 21.73 -3.15 -36.05
C PRO A 12 20.43 -2.96 -35.25
N CYS A 13 20.41 -3.52 -34.04
CA CYS A 13 19.40 -3.23 -33.04
C CYS A 13 19.50 -1.73 -32.75
N LEU A 14 18.59 -0.92 -33.29
CA LEU A 14 18.41 0.45 -32.86
C LEU A 14 18.09 0.40 -31.37
N ALA A 15 19.07 0.74 -30.55
CA ALA A 15 18.87 1.07 -29.15
C ALA A 15 17.93 2.29 -29.12
N TYR A 16 16.63 2.03 -28.96
CA TYR A 16 15.72 3.07 -28.53
C TYR A 16 16.27 3.58 -27.20
N ALA A 17 16.72 4.83 -27.21
CA ALA A 17 17.02 5.57 -26.00
C ALA A 17 15.76 5.54 -25.14
N MET A 18 15.75 4.70 -24.12
CA MET A 18 14.77 4.80 -23.05
C MET A 18 15.01 6.16 -22.43
N GLY A 19 14.17 7.13 -22.80
CA GLY A 19 14.11 8.42 -22.13
C GLY A 19 13.85 8.11 -20.67
N GLY A 20 14.91 8.21 -19.86
CA GLY A 20 14.82 8.05 -18.42
C GLY A 20 13.77 9.05 -17.95
N MET A 21 12.66 8.51 -17.44
CA MET A 21 11.67 9.31 -16.74
C MET A 21 12.44 9.96 -15.59
N THR A 22 12.69 11.26 -15.71
CA THR A 22 13.31 12.05 -14.63
C THR A 22 12.50 11.78 -13.37
N ASP A 23 13.19 11.48 -12.28
CA ASP A 23 12.55 11.19 -11.01
C ASP A 23 11.80 12.45 -10.53
N VAL A 24 10.49 12.51 -10.78
CA VAL A 24 9.64 13.64 -10.40
C VAL A 24 9.12 13.38 -8.99
N SER A 25 9.35 14.34 -8.08
CA SER A 25 8.77 14.26 -6.73
C SER A 25 7.26 14.49 -6.79
N LEU A 26 6.50 13.65 -6.08
CA LEU A 26 5.05 13.70 -6.06
C LEU A 26 4.55 14.03 -4.66
N ARG A 27 3.69 15.04 -4.55
CA ARG A 27 2.93 15.28 -3.33
C ARG A 27 1.67 14.43 -3.34
N ILE A 28 1.62 13.43 -2.46
CA ILE A 28 0.50 12.48 -2.36
C ILE A 28 -0.42 12.89 -1.22
N THR A 29 -1.73 12.78 -1.44
CA THR A 29 -2.76 12.94 -0.42
C THR A 29 -3.72 11.77 -0.52
N ARG A 30 -3.83 11.02 0.58
CA ARG A 30 -4.74 9.87 0.64
C ARG A 30 -6.15 10.36 0.95
N GLN A 31 -7.14 9.94 0.16
CA GLN A 31 -8.54 10.37 0.30
C GLN A 31 -9.53 9.20 0.10
N ASN A 32 -10.78 9.40 0.51
CA ASN A 32 -11.81 8.35 0.42
C ASN A 32 -12.10 7.91 -1.03
N LYS A 33 -12.13 8.84 -1.99
CA LYS A 33 -12.45 8.56 -3.41
C LYS A 33 -11.24 8.09 -4.24
N GLY A 34 -10.23 7.53 -3.58
CA GLY A 34 -8.95 7.22 -4.18
C GLY A 34 -7.90 8.30 -3.89
N ASP A 35 -6.64 7.94 -4.05
CA ASP A 35 -5.53 8.82 -3.77
C ASP A 35 -5.38 9.92 -4.82
N VAL A 36 -4.91 11.07 -4.36
CA VAL A 36 -4.62 12.24 -5.18
C VAL A 36 -3.13 12.49 -5.12
N PHE A 37 -2.51 12.78 -6.26
CA PHE A 37 -1.09 13.13 -6.32
C PHE A 37 -0.85 14.26 -7.32
N THR A 38 0.13 15.10 -7.01
CA THR A 38 0.50 16.27 -7.83
C THR A 38 2.02 16.30 -7.99
N PRO A 39 2.56 16.47 -9.22
CA PRO A 39 3.99 16.64 -9.40
C PRO A 39 4.44 18.01 -8.88
N GLU A 40 5.54 18.05 -8.11
CA GLU A 40 6.04 19.30 -7.52
C GLU A 40 6.96 20.08 -8.47
N ASP A 41 7.77 19.37 -9.26
CA ASP A 41 8.81 19.98 -10.10
C ASP A 41 8.38 20.25 -11.55
N VAL A 42 7.11 19.99 -11.88
CA VAL A 42 6.58 20.12 -13.25
C VAL A 42 5.88 21.46 -13.42
N LYS A 43 6.43 22.32 -14.29
CA LYS A 43 5.89 23.68 -14.55
C LYS A 43 4.68 23.71 -15.46
N SER A 44 4.44 22.67 -16.26
CA SER A 44 3.34 22.61 -17.22
C SER A 44 2.78 21.19 -17.29
N CYS A 45 1.51 21.02 -16.94
CA CYS A 45 0.81 19.75 -17.09
C CYS A 45 -0.20 19.84 -18.24
N THR A 46 -0.24 18.80 -19.05
CA THR A 46 -1.31 18.53 -20.01
C THR A 46 -2.27 17.48 -19.45
N PRO A 47 -3.48 17.29 -20.02
CA PRO A 47 -4.42 16.25 -19.59
C PRO A 47 -3.83 14.82 -19.56
N GLU A 48 -2.78 14.57 -20.35
CA GLU A 48 -2.07 13.29 -20.44
C GLU A 48 -1.01 13.09 -19.34
N THR A 49 -0.69 14.13 -18.56
CA THR A 49 0.33 14.07 -17.51
C THR A 49 0.03 12.98 -16.50
N CYS A 50 -1.22 12.91 -16.03
CA CYS A 50 -1.64 11.89 -15.07
C CYS A 50 -1.58 10.48 -15.63
N VAL A 51 -1.92 10.31 -16.91
CA VAL A 51 -1.83 9.04 -17.61
C VAL A 51 -0.37 8.60 -17.69
N GLY A 52 0.54 9.50 -18.06
CA GLY A 52 1.98 9.23 -18.12
C GLY A 52 2.59 8.92 -16.75
N LEU A 53 2.22 9.68 -15.71
CA LEU A 53 2.75 9.50 -14.35
C LEU A 53 2.26 8.22 -13.66
N SER A 54 1.11 7.68 -14.06
CA SER A 54 0.46 6.55 -13.38
C SER A 54 0.33 5.29 -14.23
N SER A 55 0.96 5.27 -15.41
CA SER A 55 0.78 4.21 -16.40
C SER A 55 -0.71 3.99 -16.77
N GLY A 56 -1.50 5.07 -16.81
CA GLY A 56 -2.92 5.04 -17.19
C GLY A 56 -3.89 4.62 -16.09
N THR A 57 -3.46 4.54 -14.84
CA THR A 57 -4.31 4.12 -13.70
C THR A 57 -4.91 5.30 -12.93
N ALA A 58 -4.57 6.52 -13.31
CA ALA A 58 -5.10 7.77 -12.79
C ALA A 58 -5.37 8.77 -13.91
N SER A 59 -6.26 9.71 -13.64
CA SER A 59 -6.60 10.81 -14.54
C SER A 59 -6.76 12.12 -13.78
N ALA A 60 -6.62 13.25 -14.47
CA ALA A 60 -7.02 14.53 -13.92
C ALA A 60 -8.55 14.55 -13.74
N PRO A 61 -9.09 14.88 -12.54
CA PRO A 61 -10.52 14.92 -12.32
C PRO A 61 -11.18 16.13 -12.99
N SER A 62 -10.38 17.15 -13.35
CA SER A 62 -10.82 18.36 -14.06
C SER A 62 -9.77 18.82 -15.07
N TYR A 63 -10.23 19.29 -16.23
CA TYR A 63 -9.37 19.93 -17.24
C TYR A 63 -8.76 21.26 -16.78
N SER A 64 -9.36 21.89 -15.76
CA SER A 64 -8.85 23.15 -15.18
C SER A 64 -7.61 22.97 -14.31
N ASP A 65 -7.37 21.75 -13.85
CA ASP A 65 -6.21 21.39 -13.02
C ASP A 65 -5.59 20.07 -13.50
N PRO A 66 -4.90 20.10 -14.65
CA PRO A 66 -4.31 18.91 -15.25
C PRO A 66 -3.12 18.34 -14.46
N CYS A 67 -2.63 19.04 -13.43
CA CYS A 67 -1.56 18.58 -12.56
C CYS A 67 -2.06 17.75 -11.38
N THR A 68 -3.32 17.91 -10.98
CA THR A 68 -3.90 17.14 -9.88
C THR A 68 -4.43 15.82 -10.42
N CYS A 69 -3.73 14.74 -10.15
CA CYS A 69 -4.10 13.41 -10.61
C CYS A 69 -4.85 12.66 -9.52
N GLN A 70 -5.92 11.96 -9.89
CA GLN A 70 -6.68 11.12 -8.98
C GLN A 70 -6.74 9.69 -9.52
N CYS A 71 -6.44 8.73 -8.65
CA CYS A 71 -6.57 7.31 -8.96
C CYS A 71 -8.01 6.95 -9.34
N HIS A 72 -8.16 5.98 -10.25
CA HIS A 72 -9.49 5.52 -10.64
C HIS A 72 -10.26 4.88 -9.48
N PRO A 73 -11.61 4.93 -9.48
CA PRO A 73 -12.41 4.39 -8.38
C PRO A 73 -12.19 2.90 -8.09
N HIS A 74 -11.82 2.12 -9.11
CA HIS A 74 -11.55 0.68 -8.99
C HIS A 74 -10.08 0.37 -8.65
N LEU A 75 -9.21 1.39 -8.55
CA LEU A 75 -7.78 1.27 -8.20
C LEU A 75 -7.44 2.37 -7.18
N PRO A 76 -8.00 2.36 -5.97
CA PRO A 76 -7.99 3.55 -5.11
C PRO A 76 -6.62 3.88 -4.50
N ALA A 77 -5.64 2.96 -4.53
CA ALA A 77 -4.38 3.10 -3.80
C ALA A 77 -3.19 3.42 -4.70
N PHE A 78 -2.56 4.58 -4.53
CA PHE A 78 -1.34 4.93 -5.26
C PHE A 78 -0.08 4.28 -4.66
N ARG A 79 0.59 3.44 -5.43
CA ARG A 79 1.92 2.88 -5.13
C ARG A 79 2.98 3.89 -5.55
N GLU A 80 3.49 4.65 -4.60
CA GLU A 80 4.46 5.73 -4.85
C GLU A 80 5.84 5.22 -5.30
N ASP A 81 6.18 3.98 -4.96
CA ASP A 81 7.39 3.26 -5.41
C ASP A 81 7.31 2.78 -6.87
N LEU A 82 6.11 2.38 -7.31
CA LEU A 82 5.87 1.87 -8.67
C LEU A 82 5.23 2.90 -9.60
N ARG A 83 4.79 4.04 -9.05
CA ARG A 83 4.01 5.08 -9.73
C ARG A 83 2.79 4.52 -10.48
N ILE A 84 1.96 3.77 -9.77
CA ILE A 84 0.74 3.15 -10.31
C ILE A 84 -0.35 3.09 -9.24
N CYS A 85 -1.61 3.23 -9.63
CA CYS A 85 -2.75 2.99 -8.74
C CYS A 85 -3.16 1.52 -8.78
N VAL A 86 -3.46 0.95 -7.62
CA VAL A 86 -3.80 -0.47 -7.42
C VAL A 86 -5.01 -0.64 -6.50
N ASP A 87 -5.63 -1.81 -6.56
CA ASP A 87 -6.63 -2.32 -5.61
C ASP A 87 -6.14 -3.54 -4.81
N ASP A 88 -4.96 -4.06 -5.15
CA ASP A 88 -4.29 -5.19 -4.50
C ASP A 88 -2.78 -4.96 -4.33
N ILE A 89 -2.20 -5.65 -3.34
CA ILE A 89 -0.79 -5.56 -2.93
C ILE A 89 -0.21 -6.97 -2.95
N HIS A 90 0.49 -7.30 -4.04
CA HIS A 90 0.98 -8.66 -4.33
C HIS A 90 2.11 -9.16 -3.42
N GLU A 91 2.54 -8.36 -2.45
CA GLU A 91 3.52 -8.73 -1.42
C GLU A 91 3.00 -9.82 -0.47
N CYS A 92 1.67 -10.00 -0.38
CA CYS A 92 1.02 -11.01 0.45
C CYS A 92 -0.47 -11.15 0.09
N MET A 93 -1.13 -12.23 0.56
CA MET A 93 -2.57 -12.39 0.36
C MET A 93 -3.35 -11.44 1.28
N LEU A 94 -4.02 -10.43 0.69
CA LEU A 94 -4.81 -9.46 1.45
C LEU A 94 -6.07 -10.10 2.05
N ALA A 95 -6.22 -9.93 3.37
CA ALA A 95 -7.45 -10.16 4.09
C ALA A 95 -8.29 -8.87 4.08
N PRO A 96 -9.52 -8.89 3.54
CA PRO A 96 -10.33 -7.68 3.40
C PRO A 96 -10.98 -7.25 4.73
N PHE A 97 -11.27 -5.95 4.82
CA PHE A 97 -12.13 -5.37 5.84
C PHE A 97 -13.60 -5.48 5.40
N VAL A 98 -14.41 -6.23 6.15
CA VAL A 98 -15.81 -6.53 5.81
C VAL A 98 -16.76 -6.01 6.88
N GLY A 99 -17.99 -5.67 6.48
CA GLY A 99 -19.04 -5.30 7.41
C GLY A 99 -20.30 -4.84 6.70
N GLY A 100 -21.46 -5.25 7.20
CA GLY A 100 -22.72 -5.09 6.46
C GLY A 100 -22.63 -5.77 5.11
N SER A 101 -22.86 -5.03 4.02
CA SER A 101 -22.81 -5.53 2.65
C SER A 101 -21.58 -5.11 1.85
N THR A 102 -20.58 -4.45 2.47
CA THR A 102 -19.39 -3.97 1.74
C THR A 102 -18.09 -4.61 2.25
N SER A 103 -17.16 -4.81 1.31
CA SER A 103 -15.84 -5.42 1.50
C SER A 103 -14.79 -4.51 0.87
N GLU A 104 -13.73 -4.20 1.62
CA GLU A 104 -12.67 -3.29 1.20
C GLU A 104 -11.30 -3.95 1.43
N THR A 105 -10.51 -4.12 0.37
CA THR A 105 -9.15 -4.70 0.45
C THR A 105 -8.14 -3.69 0.98
N ILE A 106 -8.23 -2.43 0.52
CA ILE A 106 -7.35 -1.32 0.91
C ILE A 106 -8.20 -0.10 1.33
N PRO A 107 -8.90 -0.17 2.48
CA PRO A 107 -9.76 0.92 2.95
C PRO A 107 -8.97 2.21 3.20
N PHE A 108 -9.68 3.32 3.08
CA PHE A 108 -9.23 4.62 3.56
C PHE A 108 -9.59 4.77 5.04
N VAL A 109 -8.60 5.03 5.90
CA VAL A 109 -8.81 5.04 7.35
C VAL A 109 -8.24 6.30 8.02
N PHE A 110 -8.87 6.65 9.13
CA PHE A 110 -8.30 7.59 10.10
C PHE A 110 -7.55 6.77 11.15
N LEU A 111 -6.26 7.04 11.33
CA LEU A 111 -5.49 6.36 12.35
C LEU A 111 -5.93 6.91 13.73
N PRO A 112 -6.41 6.04 14.65
CA PRO A 112 -7.04 6.50 15.88
C PRO A 112 -5.99 6.76 16.98
N LEU A 113 -6.44 7.09 18.20
CA LEU A 113 -5.53 7.19 19.35
C LEU A 113 -5.05 5.81 19.79
N LYS A 114 -3.96 5.77 20.57
CA LYS A 114 -3.41 4.53 21.12
C LYS A 114 -4.50 3.74 21.87
N GLY A 115 -4.59 2.44 21.58
CA GLY A 115 -5.57 1.52 22.17
C GLY A 115 -6.92 1.48 21.47
N GLN A 116 -7.14 2.26 20.41
CA GLN A 116 -8.39 2.26 19.68
C GLN A 116 -8.35 1.38 18.42
N ILE A 117 -9.54 0.96 17.98
CA ILE A 117 -9.72 0.12 16.80
C ILE A 117 -9.60 0.97 15.53
N ILE A 118 -8.81 0.48 14.59
CA ILE A 118 -8.72 0.98 13.22
C ILE A 118 -9.94 0.45 12.47
N HIS A 119 -10.69 1.37 11.85
CA HIS A 119 -11.88 1.06 11.05
C HIS A 119 -12.95 0.25 11.84
N PRO A 120 -13.51 0.81 12.93
CA PRO A 120 -14.31 0.06 13.90
C PRO A 120 -15.63 -0.53 13.37
N SER A 121 -16.11 -0.07 12.22
CA SER A 121 -17.30 -0.62 11.57
C SER A 121 -17.02 -1.88 10.76
N LYS A 122 -15.75 -2.26 10.57
CA LYS A 122 -15.32 -3.38 9.73
C LYS A 122 -14.40 -4.34 10.46
N GLU A 123 -14.70 -5.61 10.35
CA GLU A 123 -13.84 -6.70 10.82
C GLU A 123 -12.93 -7.20 9.70
N ILE A 124 -11.85 -7.88 10.06
CA ILE A 124 -10.98 -8.58 9.12
C ILE A 124 -11.60 -9.95 8.84
N SER A 125 -11.82 -10.25 7.56
CA SER A 125 -12.31 -11.56 7.12
C SER A 125 -11.15 -12.44 6.64
N PHE A 126 -11.12 -13.67 7.12
CA PHE A 126 -10.19 -14.70 6.66
C PHE A 126 -10.96 -15.69 5.79
N SER A 127 -10.82 -15.59 4.47
CA SER A 127 -11.56 -16.43 3.53
C SER A 127 -11.11 -17.89 3.59
N GLY A 128 -12.06 -18.82 3.58
CA GLY A 128 -11.79 -20.26 3.48
C GLY A 128 -11.30 -20.92 4.77
N VAL A 129 -11.43 -20.26 5.92
CA VAL A 129 -10.94 -20.76 7.22
C VAL A 129 -12.04 -20.68 8.27
N GLN A 130 -12.29 -21.75 9.03
CA GLN A 130 -13.40 -21.77 10.00
C GLN A 130 -13.04 -21.09 11.32
N THR A 131 -11.88 -21.42 11.89
CA THR A 131 -11.47 -20.94 13.23
C THR A 131 -9.99 -20.54 13.26
N PRO A 132 -9.60 -19.46 12.53
CA PRO A 132 -8.22 -19.00 12.52
C PRO A 132 -7.84 -18.29 13.83
N ILE A 133 -6.72 -18.71 14.41
CA ILE A 133 -6.01 -17.93 15.42
C ILE A 133 -4.85 -17.22 14.74
N CYS A 134 -5.03 -15.91 14.54
CA CYS A 134 -4.02 -15.02 13.99
C CYS A 134 -3.35 -14.16 15.06
N ALA A 135 -2.11 -13.75 14.79
CA ALA A 135 -1.36 -12.73 15.50
C ALA A 135 -0.63 -11.82 14.50
N VAL A 136 -0.33 -10.58 14.91
CA VAL A 136 0.50 -9.65 14.11
C VAL A 136 1.95 -10.13 14.15
N SER A 137 2.58 -10.27 12.99
CA SER A 137 3.99 -10.68 12.87
C SER A 137 4.92 -9.57 12.40
N GLY A 138 4.38 -8.54 11.74
CA GLY A 138 5.17 -7.44 11.19
C GLY A 138 4.29 -6.32 10.65
N ALA A 139 4.88 -5.16 10.39
CA ALA A 139 4.22 -4.11 9.64
C ALA A 139 5.24 -3.32 8.81
N LYS A 140 4.77 -2.75 7.70
CA LYS A 140 5.53 -1.89 6.81
C LYS A 140 4.69 -0.70 6.38
N PHE A 141 5.35 0.39 6.01
CA PHE A 141 4.71 1.53 5.35
C PHE A 141 5.44 1.85 4.05
N LEU A 142 4.71 2.39 3.09
CA LEU A 142 5.25 2.70 1.78
C LEU A 142 5.97 4.05 1.76
N THR A 143 7.09 4.09 1.04
CA THR A 143 7.85 5.28 0.66
C THR A 143 8.10 5.26 -0.84
N GLU A 144 8.58 6.39 -1.40
CA GLU A 144 9.03 6.45 -2.80
C GLU A 144 10.12 5.42 -3.13
N SER A 145 10.92 5.03 -2.14
CA SER A 145 11.96 3.99 -2.27
C SER A 145 11.47 2.56 -2.05
N GLY A 146 10.17 2.37 -1.81
CA GLY A 146 9.57 1.08 -1.48
C GLY A 146 9.16 0.93 -0.02
N TRP A 147 8.92 -0.31 0.40
CA TRP A 147 8.43 -0.64 1.73
C TRP A 147 9.49 -0.53 2.81
N VAL A 148 9.16 0.16 3.90
CA VAL A 148 10.01 0.34 5.08
C VAL A 148 9.34 -0.28 6.29
N ASP A 149 10.12 -0.97 7.13
CA ASP A 149 9.61 -1.57 8.37
C ASP A 149 9.02 -0.53 9.32
N LEU A 150 7.83 -0.83 9.83
CA LEU A 150 7.11 -0.02 10.80
C LEU A 150 7.26 -0.62 12.19
N ARG A 151 8.07 0.04 13.02
CA ARG A 151 8.33 -0.36 14.41
C ARG A 151 8.26 0.84 15.33
N ASN A 152 7.90 0.58 16.57
CA ASN A 152 8.02 1.55 17.64
C ASN A 152 9.50 1.90 17.88
N PRO A 153 9.85 3.20 18.00
CA PRO A 153 11.24 3.61 18.26
C PRO A 153 11.80 3.14 19.60
N VAL A 154 10.94 2.89 20.58
CA VAL A 154 11.34 2.62 21.98
C VAL A 154 11.60 1.13 22.22
N ASP A 155 10.65 0.27 21.86
CA ASP A 155 10.67 -1.16 22.16
C ASP A 155 10.87 -2.05 20.92
N THR A 156 10.95 -1.46 19.71
CA THR A 156 11.05 -2.15 18.41
C THR A 156 9.88 -3.07 18.05
N ASP A 157 8.82 -3.04 18.85
CA ASP A 157 7.59 -3.79 18.60
C ASP A 157 6.78 -3.18 17.47
N VAL A 158 5.91 -4.00 16.90
CA VAL A 158 4.99 -3.59 15.83
C VAL A 158 3.83 -2.81 16.46
N PRO A 159 3.47 -1.60 15.96
CA PRO A 159 2.45 -0.74 16.58
C PRO A 159 1.00 -1.18 16.29
N PHE A 160 0.75 -2.48 16.14
CA PHE A 160 -0.57 -3.04 15.87
C PHE A 160 -0.86 -4.28 16.73
N ARG A 161 -2.13 -4.48 17.04
CA ARG A 161 -2.63 -5.71 17.69
C ARG A 161 -3.92 -6.15 17.04
N LEU A 162 -4.22 -7.45 17.13
CA LEU A 162 -5.56 -7.94 16.83
C LEU A 162 -6.42 -7.86 18.08
N PHE A 163 -7.58 -7.22 17.96
CA PHE A 163 -8.60 -7.17 18.98
C PHE A 163 -9.74 -8.10 18.57
N ARG A 164 -10.16 -8.99 19.48
CA ARG A 164 -11.26 -9.93 19.23
C ARG A 164 -12.43 -9.60 20.14
N ASP A 165 -13.61 -9.50 19.54
CA ASP A 165 -14.86 -9.23 20.24
C ASP A 165 -15.97 -10.07 19.62
N GLU A 166 -16.64 -10.90 20.43
CA GLU A 166 -17.74 -11.77 19.99
C GLU A 166 -17.45 -12.60 18.72
N GLY A 167 -16.21 -13.08 18.55
CA GLY A 167 -15.78 -13.86 17.37
C GLY A 167 -15.34 -13.03 16.16
N ARG A 168 -15.51 -11.71 16.22
CA ARG A 168 -15.09 -10.75 15.21
C ARG A 168 -13.64 -10.33 15.47
N THR A 169 -12.86 -10.14 14.41
CA THR A 169 -11.45 -9.73 14.52
C THR A 169 -11.25 -8.33 13.97
N PHE A 170 -10.65 -7.44 14.75
CA PHE A 170 -10.38 -6.06 14.38
C PHE A 170 -8.89 -5.75 14.52
N LEU A 171 -8.43 -4.72 13.81
CA LEU A 171 -7.08 -4.19 13.97
C LEU A 171 -7.09 -3.04 14.99
N GLN A 172 -6.18 -3.06 15.95
CA GLN A 172 -6.02 -2.03 16.97
C GLN A 172 -4.69 -1.29 16.77
N TRP A 173 -4.72 0.03 16.90
CA TRP A 173 -3.52 0.88 16.89
C TRP A 173 -2.91 0.94 18.30
N VAL A 174 -1.62 0.69 18.44
CA VAL A 174 -0.91 0.80 19.74
C VAL A 174 0.30 1.74 19.71
N GLY A 175 0.56 2.43 18.60
CA GLY A 175 1.64 3.41 18.49
C GLY A 175 1.34 4.75 19.17
N GLU A 176 2.41 5.46 19.53
CA GLU A 176 2.34 6.80 20.15
C GLU A 176 1.98 7.91 19.16
N ALA A 177 1.68 9.10 19.67
CA ALA A 177 1.25 10.26 18.88
C ALA A 177 2.24 10.64 17.76
N ASP A 178 3.54 10.63 18.04
CA ASP A 178 4.57 10.97 17.04
C ASP A 178 4.59 9.96 15.89
N LEU A 179 4.48 8.66 16.21
CA LEU A 179 4.43 7.61 15.21
C LEU A 179 3.13 7.69 14.40
N ARG A 180 2.01 7.97 15.07
CA ARG A 180 0.71 8.20 14.43
C ARG A 180 0.77 9.35 13.42
N SER A 181 1.42 10.47 13.78
CA SER A 181 1.62 11.62 12.90
C SER A 181 2.48 11.25 11.68
N LYS A 182 3.58 10.52 11.89
CA LYS A 182 4.46 10.02 10.82
C LYS A 182 3.76 9.11 9.83
N MET A 183 2.74 8.37 10.27
CA MET A 183 1.94 7.49 9.41
C MET A 183 0.87 8.23 8.61
N SER A 184 0.64 9.52 8.84
CA SER A 184 -0.30 10.31 8.03
C SER A 184 0.09 10.27 6.55
N GLY A 185 -0.89 10.03 5.68
CA GLY A 185 -0.71 9.92 4.23
C GLY A 185 0.01 8.68 3.74
N ARG A 186 0.40 7.74 4.62
CA ARG A 186 1.12 6.52 4.24
C ARG A 186 0.16 5.39 3.85
N LEU A 187 0.60 4.56 2.90
CA LEU A 187 0.03 3.23 2.67
C LEU A 187 0.71 2.27 3.64
N VAL A 188 -0.08 1.50 4.40
CA VAL A 188 0.42 0.62 5.47
C VAL A 188 0.02 -0.82 5.17
N LEU A 189 0.94 -1.73 5.46
CA LEU A 189 0.77 -3.17 5.36
C LEU A 189 1.05 -3.81 6.72
N VAL A 190 0.17 -4.66 7.21
CA VAL A 190 0.34 -5.40 8.47
C VAL A 190 0.29 -6.88 8.17
N TYR A 191 1.40 -7.56 8.44
CA TYR A 191 1.54 -8.99 8.25
C TYR A 191 0.97 -9.74 9.45
N LEU A 192 0.24 -10.81 9.15
CA LEU A 192 -0.35 -11.69 10.13
C LEU A 192 0.23 -13.09 9.97
N MET A 193 0.30 -13.83 11.07
CA MET A 193 0.53 -15.27 11.05
C MET A 193 -0.66 -15.95 11.69
N CYS A 194 -1.27 -16.87 10.96
CA CYS A 194 -2.49 -17.55 11.34
C CYS A 194 -2.28 -19.06 11.40
N ARG A 195 -2.92 -19.69 12.38
CA ARG A 195 -3.09 -21.15 12.47
C ARG A 195 -4.57 -21.50 12.46
N GLU A 196 -4.95 -22.52 11.70
CA GLU A 196 -6.30 -23.09 11.75
C GLU A 196 -6.33 -24.29 12.71
N LEU A 197 -7.31 -24.31 13.62
CA LEU A 197 -7.44 -25.36 14.65
C LEU A 197 -8.37 -26.51 14.23
N ALA A 198 -9.17 -26.34 13.18
CA ALA A 198 -10.18 -27.32 12.78
C ALA A 198 -10.10 -27.57 11.27
N THR A 199 -9.59 -28.73 10.88
CA THR A 199 -9.78 -29.26 9.53
C THR A 199 -10.58 -30.56 9.64
N ASN A 200 -11.62 -30.71 8.82
CA ASN A 200 -12.31 -31.99 8.60
C ASN A 200 -11.48 -32.95 7.72
N GLU A 201 -10.23 -32.60 7.44
CA GLU A 201 -9.28 -33.29 6.57
C GLU A 201 -8.13 -33.88 7.40
N PRO A 202 -7.47 -34.96 6.95
CA PRO A 202 -6.39 -35.58 7.67
C PRO A 202 -5.26 -34.57 7.85
N LEU A 203 -5.02 -34.23 9.11
CA LEU A 203 -4.02 -33.28 9.55
C LEU A 203 -2.66 -33.62 8.93
N THR A 204 -1.94 -32.60 8.46
CA THR A 204 -0.47 -32.66 8.35
C THR A 204 0.11 -33.20 9.67
N PRO A 205 1.31 -33.81 9.69
CA PRO A 205 1.86 -34.45 10.89
C PRO A 205 1.95 -33.55 12.13
N THR A 206 1.75 -32.23 11.99
CA THR A 206 1.72 -31.22 13.04
C THR A 206 0.34 -30.88 13.61
N GLY A 207 -0.78 -31.28 12.99
CA GLY A 207 -2.12 -31.03 13.53
C GLY A 207 -2.74 -29.65 13.25
N TYR A 208 -2.18 -28.85 12.33
CA TYR A 208 -2.70 -27.52 11.97
C TYR A 208 -2.17 -27.04 10.62
N THR A 209 -2.92 -26.17 9.94
CA THR A 209 -2.47 -25.44 8.74
C THR A 209 -1.98 -24.04 9.14
N LEU A 210 -0.82 -23.64 8.62
CA LEU A 210 -0.26 -22.30 8.80
C LEU A 210 -0.39 -21.50 7.51
N PHE A 211 -0.83 -20.26 7.63
CA PHE A 211 -0.88 -19.31 6.52
C PHE A 211 -0.56 -17.90 7.02
N SER A 212 -0.05 -17.05 6.13
CA SER A 212 0.43 -15.71 6.47
C SER A 212 -0.24 -14.65 5.60
N PRO A 213 -1.49 -14.26 5.92
CA PRO A 213 -2.16 -13.18 5.21
C PRO A 213 -1.65 -11.83 5.70
N CYS A 214 -2.10 -10.76 5.07
CA CYS A 214 -1.84 -9.40 5.54
C CYS A 214 -3.08 -8.53 5.38
N VAL A 215 -3.10 -7.40 6.06
CA VAL A 215 -4.11 -6.36 5.86
C VAL A 215 -3.41 -5.09 5.39
N ALA A 216 -4.06 -4.35 4.51
CA ALA A 216 -3.54 -3.08 4.01
C ALA A 216 -4.57 -1.98 4.21
N PHE A 217 -4.11 -0.74 4.35
CA PHE A 217 -4.98 0.43 4.44
C PHE A 217 -4.22 1.71 4.13
N ARG A 218 -4.97 2.73 3.69
CA ARG A 218 -4.46 4.07 3.39
C ARG A 218 -4.79 5.01 4.54
N VAL A 219 -3.77 5.60 5.14
CA VAL A 219 -3.97 6.56 6.23
C VAL A 219 -4.22 7.94 5.66
N VAL A 220 -5.25 8.62 6.17
CA VAL A 220 -5.57 10.00 5.80
C VAL A 220 -4.38 10.96 5.91
N GLY A 221 -4.35 11.93 4.98
CA GLY A 221 -3.43 13.05 4.98
C GLY A 221 -2.38 12.94 3.88
N SER A 222 -1.29 13.68 4.06
CA SER A 222 -0.15 13.72 3.14
C SER A 222 1.09 13.19 3.84
N PRO A 223 1.92 12.37 3.18
CA PRO A 223 3.17 11.91 3.75
C PRO A 223 4.02 13.08 4.25
N THR A 224 4.46 13.00 5.50
CA THR A 224 5.48 13.93 5.98
C THR A 224 6.80 13.61 5.27
N LYS A 225 7.38 14.61 4.61
CA LYS A 225 8.75 14.51 4.09
C LYS A 225 9.68 14.40 5.29
N PHE A 226 10.40 13.30 5.42
CA PHE A 226 11.47 13.23 6.40
C PHE A 226 12.57 14.19 5.96
N LEU A 227 12.70 15.31 6.67
CA LEU A 227 13.96 16.06 6.68
C LEU A 227 15.00 15.14 7.33
N SER A 228 15.97 14.68 6.55
CA SER A 228 17.25 14.25 7.12
C SER A 228 17.74 15.36 8.07
N THR A 229 18.12 14.97 9.27
CA THR A 229 18.48 15.80 10.43
C THR A 229 19.10 17.16 10.08
N ASN A 230 18.55 18.21 10.71
CA ASN A 230 18.95 19.64 10.74
C ASN A 230 18.16 20.59 9.84
N THR A 231 16.88 20.82 10.14
CA THR A 231 16.32 22.18 10.07
C THR A 231 15.19 22.28 11.10
N TYR A 232 15.34 23.19 12.06
CA TYR A 232 14.28 23.56 12.99
C TYR A 232 13.10 24.10 12.18
N ILE A 233 11.95 23.45 12.27
CA ILE A 233 10.68 24.01 11.81
C ILE A 233 10.24 25.01 12.89
N LEU A 234 10.23 26.29 12.51
CA LEU A 234 9.42 27.29 13.20
C LEU A 234 8.00 27.14 12.64
N ASP A 235 7.12 26.54 13.43
CA ASP A 235 5.67 26.59 13.19
C ASP A 235 5.12 27.92 13.74
N PHE A 236 4.31 28.59 12.92
CA PHE A 236 3.32 29.59 13.33
C PHE A 236 1.93 28.97 13.20
#